data_AF-A0A3P3XQ00-F1
#
_entry.id   AF-A0A3P3XQ00-F1
#
_cell.length_a   1.000
_cell.length_b   1.000
_cell.length_c   1.000
_cell.angle_alpha   90.00
_cell.angle_beta   90.00
_cell.angle_gamma   90.00
#
_symmetry.space_group_name_H-M   'P 1'
#
loop_
_entity.id
_entity.type
_entity.pdbx_description
1 polymer ?
#
loop_
_entity_poly.entity_id
_entity_poly.type
_entity_poly.pdbx_seq_one_letter_code
_entity_poly.pdbx_strand_id
1 'polypeptide(L)' 'MVVTKDTQVEEVVKIKGVISYFIQRGVSPISCSGAFPQSLGNLLSIKKVADPDAFIEGLNEYIASQSQELKDKTDD' A
#
# COMPACT_ATOMS: atom_id res chain seq x y z
N MET A 1 -2.05 -3.74 10.65
CA MET A 1 -2.33 -2.30 10.52
C MET A 1 -3.47 -2.14 9.53
N VAL A 2 -4.39 -1.21 9.76
CA VAL A 2 -5.44 -0.85 8.78
C VAL A 2 -5.08 0.50 8.18
N VAL A 3 -5.00 0.56 6.85
CA VAL A 3 -4.71 1.74 6.06
C VAL A 3 -6.01 2.38 5.61
N THR A 4 -6.06 3.70 5.64
CA THR A 4 -7.19 4.53 5.18
C THR A 4 -6.70 5.59 4.19
N LYS A 5 -7.64 6.29 3.54
CA LYS A 5 -7.32 7.42 2.65
C LYS A 5 -6.49 8.52 3.31
N ASP A 6 -6.60 8.67 4.63
CA ASP A 6 -5.91 9.70 5.42
C ASP A 6 -4.50 9.25 5.87
N THR A 7 -4.16 7.98 5.67
CA THR A 7 -2.84 7.44 6.02
C THR A 7 -1.77 8.06 5.13
N GLN A 8 -0.66 8.51 5.71
CA GLN A 8 0.47 9.06 4.96
C GLN A 8 1.14 7.96 4.12
N VAL A 9 1.44 8.26 2.86
CA VAL A 9 2.10 7.29 1.97
C VAL A 9 3.47 6.87 2.53
N GLU A 10 4.18 7.77 3.22
CA GLU A 10 5.44 7.46 3.90
C GLU A 10 5.32 6.33 4.93
N GLU A 11 4.19 6.22 5.63
CA GLU A 11 3.92 5.12 6.57
C GLU A 11 3.56 3.84 5.83
N VAL A 12 2.82 3.96 4.73
CA VAL A 12 2.37 2.83 3.90
C VAL A 12 3.55 2.12 3.23
N VAL A 13 4.52 2.86 2.69
CA VAL A 13 5.67 2.27 1.97
C VAL A 13 6.70 1.60 2.89
N LYS A 14 6.64 1.86 4.20
CA LYS A 14 7.47 1.15 5.20
C LYS A 14 7.01 -0.30 5.40
N ILE A 15 5.78 -0.63 4.99
CA ILE A 15 5.23 -1.98 5.11
C ILE A 15 5.84 -2.88 4.02
N LYS A 16 6.39 -4.02 4.44
CA LYS A 16 7.04 -4.98 3.54
C LYS A 16 6.06 -5.42 2.44
N GLY A 17 6.55 -5.46 1.19
CA GLY A 17 5.79 -5.92 0.02
C GLY A 17 4.80 -4.90 -0.56
N VAL A 18 4.45 -3.84 0.18
CA VAL A 18 3.45 -2.87 -0.29
C VAL A 18 3.89 -2.11 -1.54
N ILE A 19 5.18 -1.78 -1.68
CA ILE A 19 5.70 -1.18 -2.92
C ILE A 19 5.39 -2.07 -4.15
N SER A 20 5.53 -3.39 -4.02
CA SER A 20 5.22 -4.34 -5.09
C SER A 20 3.72 -4.34 -5.42
N TYR A 21 2.85 -4.31 -4.40
CA TYR A 21 1.40 -4.21 -4.60
C TYR A 21 1.01 -2.98 -5.43
N PHE A 22 1.61 -1.83 -5.12
CA PHE A 22 1.41 -0.57 -5.84
C PHE A 22 1.86 -0.65 -7.30
N ILE A 23 3.08 -1.12 -7.54
CA ILE A 23 3.66 -1.24 -8.90
C ILE A 23 2.83 -2.18 -9.77
N GLN A 24 2.39 -3.33 -9.23
CA GLN A 24 1.54 -4.28 -9.95
C GLN A 24 0.20 -3.68 -10.42
N ARG A 25 -0.27 -2.64 -9.75
CA ARG A 25 -1.51 -1.91 -10.09
C ARG A 25 -1.24 -0.61 -10.85
N GLY A 26 -0.01 -0.41 -11.32
CA GLY A 26 0.37 0.78 -12.10
C GLY A 26 0.43 2.08 -11.29
N VAL A 27 0.42 2.00 -9.96
CA VAL A 27 0.49 3.16 -9.08
C VAL A 27 1.90 3.25 -8.51
N SER A 28 2.63 4.34 -8.74
CA SER A 28 3.90 4.58 -8.05
C SER A 28 3.66 5.36 -6.75
N PRO A 29 4.01 4.82 -5.57
CA PRO A 29 3.96 5.54 -4.30
C PRO A 29 5.22 6.39 -4.04
N ILE A 30 6.17 6.34 -4.98
CA ILE A 30 7.45 7.04 -4.93
C ILE A 30 7.42 8.19 -5.96
N SER A 31 7.95 9.32 -5.52
CA SER A 31 8.24 10.54 -6.29
C SER A 31 9.75 10.67 -6.56
N CYS A 32 10.15 11.66 -7.35
CA CYS A 32 11.57 11.93 -7.63
C CYS A 32 12.42 12.20 -6.37
N SER A 33 11.79 12.54 -5.25
CA SER A 33 12.45 12.89 -3.99
C SER A 33 12.28 11.83 -2.89
N GLY A 34 11.69 10.67 -3.19
CA GLY A 34 11.37 9.63 -2.21
C GLY A 34 9.88 9.35 -2.11
N ALA A 35 9.41 8.87 -0.96
CA ALA A 35 7.99 8.57 -0.74
C ALA A 35 7.10 9.79 -1.04
N PHE A 36 5.89 9.55 -1.56
CA PHE A 36 4.97 10.63 -1.86
C PHE A 36 4.58 11.37 -0.56
N PRO A 37 4.78 12.70 -0.44
CA PRO A 37 4.71 13.40 0.85
C PRO A 37 3.27 13.78 1.25
N GLN A 38 2.27 12.99 0.85
CA GLN A 38 0.87 13.25 1.19
C GLN A 38 0.13 11.95 1.54
N SER A 39 -1.15 12.10 1.88
CA SER A 39 -2.05 11.00 2.16
C SER A 39 -2.23 10.07 0.95
N LEU A 40 -2.58 8.82 1.26
CA LEU A 40 -2.87 7.80 0.26
C LEU A 40 -4.01 8.24 -0.66
N GLY A 41 -5.07 8.85 -0.12
CA GLY A 41 -6.18 9.37 -0.90
C GLY A 41 -5.73 10.39 -1.95
N ASN A 42 -4.83 11.32 -1.58
CA ASN A 42 -4.29 12.30 -2.52
C ASN A 42 -3.46 11.64 -3.61
N LEU A 43 -2.63 10.65 -3.26
CA LEU A 43 -1.87 9.88 -4.24
C LEU A 43 -2.79 9.19 -5.25
N LEU A 44 -3.81 8.47 -4.78
CA LEU A 44 -4.76 7.74 -5.63
C LEU A 44 -5.55 8.69 -6.55
N SER A 45 -5.93 9.86 -6.04
CA SER A 45 -6.58 10.92 -6.82
C SER A 45 -5.66 11.46 -7.92
N ILE A 46 -4.39 11.77 -7.61
CA ILE A 46 -3.42 12.29 -8.59
C ILE A 46 -3.11 11.24 -9.67
N LYS A 47 -3.03 9.97 -9.26
CA LYS A 47 -2.81 8.83 -10.16
C LYS A 47 -4.09 8.42 -10.90
N LYS A 48 -5.22 9.08 -10.63
CA LYS A 48 -6.52 8.83 -11.27
C LYS A 48 -6.94 7.37 -11.18
N VAL A 49 -6.72 6.77 -10.01
CA VAL A 49 -7.20 5.42 -9.74
C VAL A 49 -8.73 5.44 -9.79
N ALA A 50 -9.31 4.59 -10.64
CA ALA A 50 -10.74 4.60 -10.94
C ALA A 50 -11.60 4.34 -9.69
N ASP A 51 -11.13 3.45 -8.81
CA ASP A 51 -11.78 3.12 -7.55
C ASP A 51 -10.75 3.16 -6.40
N PRO A 52 -10.59 4.32 -5.73
CA PRO A 52 -9.67 4.45 -4.61
C PRO A 52 -10.03 3.57 -3.41
N ASP A 53 -11.32 3.33 -3.17
CA ASP A 53 -11.78 2.56 -2.01
C ASP A 53 -11.46 1.07 -2.21
N ALA A 54 -11.73 0.52 -3.40
CA ALA A 54 -11.35 -0.85 -3.74
C ALA A 54 -9.82 -1.05 -3.74
N PHE A 55 -9.04 -0.03 -4.13
CA PHE A 55 -7.58 -0.10 -4.04
C PHE A 55 -7.10 -0.24 -2.59
N ILE A 56 -7.70 0.55 -1.68
CA ILE A 56 -7.37 0.55 -0.24
C ILE A 56 -7.80 -0.76 0.42
N GLU A 57 -8.98 -1.29 0.06
CA GLU A 57 -9.45 -2.59 0.53
C GLU A 57 -8.47 -3.70 0.16
N GLY A 58 -8.11 -3.82 -1.12
CA GLY A 58 -7.14 -4.81 -1.57
C GLY A 58 -5.75 -4.63 -0.95
N LEU A 59 -5.35 -3.40 -0.62
CA LEU A 59 -4.10 -3.13 0.08
C LEU A 59 -4.15 -3.65 1.52
N ASN A 60 -5.26 -3.44 2.21
CA ASN A 60 -5.47 -3.96 3.57
C ASN A 60 -5.50 -5.49 3.60
N GLU A 61 -6.17 -6.11 2.64
CA GLU A 61 -6.15 -7.58 2.48
C GLU A 61 -4.75 -8.11 2.22
N TYR A 62 -3.99 -7.44 1.34
CA TYR A 62 -2.60 -7.80 1.06
C TYR A 62 -1.71 -7.69 2.31
N ILE A 63 -1.84 -6.61 3.08
CA ILE A 63 -1.08 -6.44 4.33
C ILE A 63 -1.46 -7.53 5.36
N ALA A 64 -2.74 -7.88 5.44
CA ALA A 64 -3.22 -8.94 6.33
C ALA A 64 -2.69 -10.32 5.93
N SER A 65 -2.67 -10.65 4.63
CA SER A 65 -2.17 -11.95 4.15
C SER A 65 -0.66 -12.10 4.33
N GLN A 66 0.11 -11.03 4.11
CA GLN A 66 1.55 -11.02 4.40
C GLN A 66 1.85 -11.25 5.89
N SER A 67 0.95 -10.86 6.78
CA SER A 67 1.10 -11.12 8.22
C SER A 67 0.83 -12.58 8.60
N GLN A 68 0.13 -13.34 7.74
CA GLN A 68 -0.18 -14.76 7.94
C GLN A 68 0.90 -15.68 7.35
N GLU A 69 1.52 -15.32 6.22
CA GLU A 69 2.63 -16.09 5.63
C GLU A 69 3.88 -16.18 6.54
N LEU A 70 4.04 -15.28 7.53
CA LEU A 70 5.11 -15.39 8.53
C LEU A 70 4.86 -16.45 9.61
N LYS A 71 3.64 -17.00 9.75
CA LYS A 71 3.33 -18.03 10.75
C LYS A 71 3.45 -19.47 10.23
N ASP A 72 3.48 -19.68 8.92
CA ASP A 72 3.48 -21.01 8.29
C ASP A 72 4.89 -21.51 7.90
N LYS A 73 5.94 -20.69 8.15
CA LYS A 73 7.34 -20.95 7.75
C LYS A 73 8.31 -21.02 8.94
N THR A 74 7.84 -21.45 10.11
CA THR A 74 8.67 -21.69 11.30
C THR A 74 8.24 -22.96 12.06
N ASP A 75 7.87 -24.00 11.32
CA ASP A 75 7.74 -25.37 11.81
C ASP A 75 8.30 -26.31 10.72
N ASP A 76 9.63 -26.31 10.56
CA ASP A 76 10.44 -27.43 10.05
C ASP A 76 11.86 -27.33 10.61
#